data_AF-A0AA88MQA4-F1
#
_entry.id   AF-A0AA88MQA4-F1
#
_cell.length_a   1.000
_cell.length_b   1.000
_cell.length_c   1.000
_cell.angle_alpha   90.00
_cell.angle_beta   90.00
_cell.angle_gamma   90.00
#
_symmetry.space_group_name_H-M   'P 1'
#
loop_
_entity.id
_entity.type
_entity.pdbx_description
1 polymer ?
#
loop_
_entity_poly.entity_id
_entity_poly.type
_entity_poly.pdbx_seq_one_letter_code
_entity_poly.pdbx_strand_id
1 'polypeptide(L)'
;MRDWSQEDPRDRQAAKADLNYIGLDGTIGCLVNGAGLAMATMDIIKLHGGTPANFLDVGGGATAHQVQAILVNIFGGIMRCDVIAQGIIMAVRDLDLKIPIVVRLQGTRVDDAKALIAASPLKILACDDLDEAAKMVVKLSEIVSLAKEAQVDITFQLPI
;
A
#
# COMPACT_ATOMS: atom_id res chain seq x y z
N MET A 1 -4.45 -19.06 25.96
CA MET A 1 -4.18 -17.71 26.48
C MET A 1 -3.01 -17.17 25.67
N ARG A 2 -3.15 -16.03 24.96
CA ARG A 2 -2.07 -15.44 24.14
C ARG A 2 -1.08 -14.70 25.04
N ASP A 3 0.22 -14.92 24.84
CA ASP A 3 1.30 -14.23 25.58
C ASP A 3 1.81 -13.04 24.75
N TRP A 4 1.33 -11.85 25.11
CA TRP A 4 1.66 -10.60 24.43
C TRP A 4 3.10 -10.13 24.65
N SER A 5 3.87 -10.73 25.56
CA SER A 5 5.26 -10.30 25.82
C SER A 5 6.24 -10.75 24.73
N GLN A 6 5.86 -11.76 23.94
CA GLN A 6 6.68 -12.37 22.88
C GLN A 6 6.30 -11.90 21.46
N GLU A 7 5.23 -11.11 21.31
CA GLU A 7 4.74 -10.66 20.02
C GLU A 7 5.32 -9.28 19.62
N ASP A 8 5.52 -9.08 18.33
CA ASP A 8 5.98 -7.82 17.77
C ASP A 8 5.02 -6.68 18.17
N PRO A 9 5.52 -5.53 18.69
CA PRO A 9 4.68 -4.38 19.02
C PRO A 9 3.69 -3.96 17.91
N ARG A 10 4.07 -4.14 16.64
CA ARG A 10 3.25 -3.82 15.46
C ARG A 10 2.04 -4.76 15.37
N ASP A 11 2.27 -6.06 15.52
CA ASP A 11 1.23 -7.09 15.49
C ASP A 11 0.23 -6.87 16.65
N ARG A 12 0.72 -6.47 17.83
CA ARG A 12 -0.12 -6.13 18.99
C ARG A 12 -0.98 -4.90 18.76
N GLN A 13 -0.44 -3.86 18.11
CA GLN A 13 -1.20 -2.66 17.81
C GLN A 13 -2.29 -2.93 16.77
N ALA A 14 -1.96 -3.73 15.76
CA ALA A 14 -2.92 -4.17 14.75
C ALA A 14 -4.05 -5.00 15.37
N ALA A 15 -3.72 -5.93 16.28
CA ALA A 15 -4.73 -6.73 16.98
C ALA A 15 -5.71 -5.89 17.82
N LYS A 16 -5.26 -4.77 18.40
CA LYS A 16 -6.14 -3.83 19.15
C LYS A 16 -7.14 -3.09 18.26
N ALA A 17 -6.89 -3.01 16.98
CA ALA A 17 -7.76 -2.37 16.00
C ALA A 17 -8.49 -3.41 15.12
N ASP A 18 -8.48 -4.69 15.54
CA ASP A 18 -9.12 -5.83 14.86
C ASP A 18 -8.58 -6.10 13.45
N LEU A 19 -7.26 -6.02 13.30
CA LEU A 19 -6.56 -6.11 12.01
C LEU A 19 -5.67 -7.34 11.95
N ASN A 20 -5.65 -8.01 10.80
CA ASN A 20 -4.77 -9.14 10.58
C ASN A 20 -3.46 -8.65 9.94
N TYR A 21 -2.48 -8.35 10.78
CA TYR A 21 -1.17 -7.86 10.38
C TYR A 21 -0.07 -8.85 10.76
N ILE A 22 0.88 -9.06 9.87
CA ILE A 22 2.14 -9.76 10.14
C ILE A 22 3.26 -8.93 9.52
N GLY A 23 4.21 -8.47 10.34
CA GLY A 23 5.40 -7.78 9.86
C GLY A 23 6.36 -8.70 9.11
N LEU A 24 6.93 -8.20 8.01
CA LEU A 24 7.99 -8.86 7.24
C LEU A 24 9.20 -7.92 7.09
N ASP A 25 10.29 -8.42 6.51
CA ASP A 25 11.55 -7.67 6.41
C ASP A 25 11.67 -6.84 5.12
N GLY A 26 10.64 -6.80 4.27
CA GLY A 26 10.67 -6.09 2.99
C GLY A 26 10.49 -4.58 3.08
N THR A 27 10.44 -3.94 1.91
CA THR A 27 10.35 -2.47 1.76
C THR A 27 9.04 -2.00 1.14
N ILE A 28 8.22 -2.90 0.60
CA ILE A 28 6.94 -2.55 -0.05
C ILE A 28 5.78 -2.89 0.88
N GLY A 29 5.12 -1.85 1.40
CA GLY A 29 3.94 -2.00 2.24
C GLY A 29 2.76 -2.51 1.44
N CYS A 30 2.03 -3.51 1.96
CA CYS A 30 0.84 -4.05 1.31
C CYS A 30 -0.40 -3.68 2.13
N LEU A 31 -1.44 -3.17 1.48
CA LEU A 31 -2.77 -3.01 2.10
C LEU A 31 -3.80 -3.68 1.19
N VAL A 32 -4.33 -4.81 1.65
CA VAL A 32 -5.19 -5.67 0.85
C VAL A 32 -6.42 -6.06 1.65
N ASN A 33 -7.52 -6.38 0.98
CA ASN A 33 -8.67 -7.02 1.61
C ASN A 33 -8.74 -8.50 1.22
N GLY A 34 -8.87 -9.37 2.22
CA GLY A 34 -8.91 -10.81 2.08
C GLY A 34 -7.53 -11.47 2.04
N ALA A 35 -7.33 -12.46 2.91
CA ALA A 35 -6.07 -13.20 3.04
C ALA A 35 -5.53 -13.81 1.73
N GLY A 36 -6.40 -14.38 0.88
CA GLY A 36 -5.98 -14.96 -0.39
C GLY A 36 -5.41 -13.93 -1.37
N LEU A 37 -6.04 -12.75 -1.45
CA LEU A 37 -5.56 -11.66 -2.30
C LEU A 37 -4.27 -11.05 -1.73
N ALA A 38 -4.15 -10.99 -0.40
CA ALA A 38 -2.95 -10.50 0.27
C ALA A 38 -1.74 -11.39 -0.04
N MET A 39 -1.89 -12.72 0.04
CA MET A 39 -0.85 -13.68 -0.36
C MET A 39 -0.46 -13.51 -1.84
N ALA A 40 -1.44 -13.46 -2.75
CA ALA A 40 -1.18 -13.27 -4.18
C ALA A 40 -0.48 -11.94 -4.48
N THR A 41 -0.80 -10.87 -3.73
CA THR A 41 -0.17 -9.55 -3.88
C THR A 41 1.30 -9.59 -3.45
N MET A 42 1.61 -10.29 -2.36
CA MET A 42 3.01 -10.49 -1.93
C MET A 42 3.79 -11.32 -2.94
N ASP A 43 3.19 -12.40 -3.46
CA ASP A 43 3.83 -13.28 -4.45
C ASP A 43 4.16 -12.52 -5.73
N ILE A 44 3.25 -11.70 -6.25
CA ILE A 44 3.50 -10.93 -7.48
C ILE A 44 4.50 -9.79 -7.26
N ILE A 45 4.53 -9.16 -6.09
CA ILE A 45 5.60 -8.21 -5.74
C ILE A 45 6.95 -8.92 -5.78
N LYS A 46 7.02 -10.12 -5.19
CA LYS A 46 8.25 -10.91 -5.16
C LYS A 46 8.67 -11.38 -6.55
N LEU A 47 7.71 -11.76 -7.39
CA LEU A 47 7.93 -12.14 -8.79
C LEU A 47 8.58 -11.02 -9.60
N HIS A 48 8.21 -9.77 -9.34
CA HIS A 48 8.79 -8.59 -9.99
C HIS A 48 10.07 -8.07 -9.32
N GLY A 49 10.62 -8.78 -8.34
CA GLY A 49 11.89 -8.45 -7.68
C GLY A 49 11.78 -7.62 -6.40
N GLY A 50 10.56 -7.24 -6.00
CA GLY A 50 10.33 -6.51 -4.75
C GLY A 50 10.34 -7.39 -3.50
N THR A 51 10.26 -6.75 -2.33
CA THR A 51 10.13 -7.44 -1.05
C THR A 51 8.93 -6.87 -0.27
N PRO A 52 7.89 -7.67 0.02
CA PRO A 52 6.77 -7.20 0.83
C PRO A 52 7.20 -6.96 2.27
N ALA A 53 6.85 -5.80 2.81
CA ALA A 53 7.17 -5.35 4.17
C ALA A 53 6.18 -5.90 5.22
N ASN A 54 5.02 -6.36 4.78
CA ASN A 54 3.99 -6.89 5.65
C ASN A 54 2.98 -7.73 4.87
N PHE A 55 2.30 -8.62 5.60
CA PHE A 55 0.97 -9.11 5.26
C PHE A 55 -0.03 -8.29 6.05
N LEU A 56 -1.02 -7.68 5.40
CA LEU A 56 -2.06 -6.90 6.09
C LEU A 56 -3.39 -7.06 5.35
N ASP A 57 -4.34 -7.70 6.03
CA ASP A 57 -5.75 -7.75 5.67
C ASP A 57 -6.48 -6.68 6.51
N VAL A 58 -6.73 -5.55 5.83
CA VAL A 58 -7.16 -4.20 6.28
C VAL A 58 -6.81 -3.71 7.69
N GLY A 59 -6.22 -2.50 7.68
CA GLY A 59 -5.77 -1.60 8.75
C GLY A 59 -4.49 -2.01 9.49
N GLY A 60 -3.71 -1.03 9.98
CA GLY A 60 -2.55 -1.27 10.84
C GLY A 60 -1.34 -0.45 10.43
N GLY A 61 -0.82 0.36 11.36
CA GLY A 61 0.33 1.23 11.13
C GLY A 61 1.63 0.43 11.04
N ALA A 62 2.17 0.31 9.83
CA ALA A 62 3.58 0.00 9.67
C ALA A 62 4.43 1.19 10.13
N THR A 63 5.55 0.94 10.80
CA THR A 63 6.51 1.98 11.14
C THR A 63 7.10 2.55 9.84
N ALA A 64 6.82 3.83 9.59
CA ALA A 64 7.02 4.52 8.30
C ALA A 64 8.47 4.55 7.74
N HIS A 65 9.47 4.05 8.47
CA HIS A 65 10.88 4.22 8.12
C HIS A 65 11.42 3.09 7.23
N GLN A 66 10.86 1.88 7.33
CA GLN A 66 11.28 0.72 6.51
C GLN A 66 10.60 0.70 5.14
N VAL A 67 9.38 1.23 5.06
CA VAL A 67 8.57 1.21 3.85
C VAL A 67 9.00 2.31 2.88
N GLN A 68 9.23 1.94 1.62
CA GLN A 68 9.66 2.82 0.54
C GLN A 68 8.54 3.12 -0.45
N ALA A 69 7.59 2.21 -0.61
CA ALA A 69 6.40 2.37 -1.42
C ALA A 69 5.25 1.52 -0.84
N ILE A 70 4.00 1.90 -1.12
CA ILE A 70 2.82 1.15 -0.68
C ILE A 70 2.02 0.69 -1.91
N LEU A 71 1.61 -0.59 -1.91
CA LEU A 71 0.60 -1.12 -2.82
C LEU A 71 -0.72 -1.35 -2.06
N VAL A 72 -1.73 -0.57 -2.42
CA VAL A 72 -3.12 -0.79 -1.99
C VAL A 72 -3.84 -1.58 -3.07
N ASN A 73 -4.20 -2.83 -2.80
CA ASN A 73 -4.93 -3.69 -3.74
C ASN A 73 -6.26 -4.10 -3.12
N ILE A 74 -7.36 -3.46 -3.54
CA ILE A 74 -8.68 -3.69 -2.95
C ILE A 74 -9.66 -4.18 -4.02
N PHE A 75 -10.25 -5.34 -3.76
CA PHE A 75 -11.37 -5.87 -4.51
C PHE A 75 -12.67 -5.60 -3.75
N GLY A 76 -13.33 -4.52 -4.10
CA GLY A 76 -14.54 -4.02 -3.43
C GLY A 76 -15.79 -4.88 -3.67
N GLY A 77 -15.87 -5.63 -4.77
CA GLY A 77 -17.09 -6.35 -5.13
C GLY A 77 -18.28 -5.39 -5.22
N ILE A 78 -19.20 -5.46 -4.26
CA ILE A 78 -20.34 -4.53 -4.12
C ILE A 78 -19.98 -3.18 -3.48
N MET A 79 -18.81 -3.06 -2.85
CA MET A 79 -18.34 -1.80 -2.27
C MET A 79 -18.00 -0.80 -3.37
N ARG A 80 -18.21 0.48 -3.08
CA ARG A 80 -17.92 1.56 -4.02
C ARG A 80 -16.48 2.02 -3.89
N CYS A 81 -15.75 1.96 -5.00
CA CYS A 81 -14.34 2.31 -5.06
C CYS A 81 -14.10 3.81 -4.82
N ASP A 82 -15.08 4.67 -5.11
CA ASP A 82 -14.99 6.12 -4.87
C ASP A 82 -14.87 6.45 -3.37
N VAL A 83 -15.64 5.78 -2.51
CA VAL A 83 -15.55 5.92 -1.05
C VAL A 83 -14.20 5.43 -0.53
N ILE A 84 -13.71 4.32 -1.08
CA ILE A 84 -12.40 3.75 -0.70
C ILE A 84 -11.28 4.71 -1.11
N ALA A 85 -11.31 5.25 -2.34
CA ALA A 85 -10.35 6.23 -2.81
C ALA A 85 -10.35 7.51 -1.95
N GLN A 86 -11.53 8.00 -1.54
CA GLN A 86 -11.63 9.13 -0.60
C GLN A 86 -10.94 8.83 0.73
N GLY A 87 -11.17 7.64 1.30
CA GLY A 87 -10.52 7.20 2.53
C GLY A 87 -9.00 7.15 2.40
N ILE A 88 -8.48 6.64 1.27
CA ILE A 88 -7.04 6.63 0.98
C ILE A 88 -6.50 8.07 0.90
N ILE A 89 -7.13 8.94 0.11
CA ILE A 89 -6.71 10.34 -0.07
C ILE A 89 -6.67 11.07 1.29
N MET A 90 -7.69 10.89 2.12
CA MET A 90 -7.74 11.47 3.46
C MET A 90 -6.60 10.95 4.34
N ALA A 91 -6.39 9.63 4.39
CA ALA A 91 -5.31 9.04 5.19
C ALA A 91 -3.93 9.53 4.75
N VAL A 92 -3.68 9.60 3.44
CA VAL A 92 -2.41 10.08 2.87
C VAL A 92 -2.14 11.52 3.24
N ARG A 93 -3.17 12.37 3.21
CA ARG A 93 -3.07 13.78 3.59
C ARG A 93 -2.87 13.95 5.09
N ASP A 94 -3.66 13.27 5.90
CA ASP A 94 -3.67 13.45 7.36
C ASP A 94 -2.40 12.90 8.01
N LEU A 95 -1.79 11.86 7.41
CA LEU A 95 -0.51 11.30 7.84
C LEU A 95 0.71 11.93 7.14
N ASP A 96 0.49 12.90 6.24
CA ASP A 96 1.52 13.56 5.42
C ASP A 96 2.50 12.58 4.74
N LEU A 97 1.97 11.50 4.13
CA LEU A 97 2.80 10.44 3.55
C LEU A 97 3.58 10.96 2.33
N LYS A 98 4.91 10.85 2.41
CA LYS A 98 5.84 11.30 1.34
C LYS A 98 6.23 10.20 0.35
N ILE A 99 6.05 8.95 0.74
CA ILE A 99 6.36 7.78 -0.08
C ILE A 99 5.28 7.58 -1.16
N PRO A 100 5.66 7.07 -2.35
CA PRO A 100 4.72 6.79 -3.43
C PRO A 100 3.73 5.68 -3.06
N ILE A 101 2.49 5.84 -3.53
CA ILE A 101 1.41 4.89 -3.29
C ILE A 101 0.86 4.46 -4.64
N VAL A 102 0.84 3.15 -4.88
CA VAL A 102 0.17 2.54 -6.02
C VAL A 102 -1.13 1.93 -5.52
N VAL A 103 -2.22 2.23 -6.21
CA VAL A 103 -3.57 1.80 -5.85
C VAL A 103 -4.16 1.03 -7.01
N ARG A 104 -4.66 -0.17 -6.72
CA ARG A 104 -5.46 -0.96 -7.65
C ARG A 104 -6.80 -1.25 -6.99
N LEU A 105 -7.86 -0.64 -7.53
CA LEU A 105 -9.23 -0.82 -7.07
C LEU A 105 -10.03 -1.60 -8.12
N GLN A 106 -10.83 -2.56 -7.67
CA GLN A 106 -11.83 -3.23 -8.49
C GLN A 106 -13.16 -3.23 -7.78
N GLY A 107 -14.26 -3.00 -8.50
CA GLY A 107 -15.60 -2.97 -7.92
C GLY A 107 -16.50 -1.99 -8.66
N THR A 108 -17.41 -1.36 -7.93
CA THR A 108 -18.31 -0.35 -8.51
C THR A 108 -17.68 1.03 -8.47
N ARG A 109 -17.97 1.86 -9.48
CA ARG A 109 -17.50 3.26 -9.58
C ARG A 109 -15.97 3.41 -9.57
N VAL A 110 -15.27 2.50 -10.24
CA VAL A 110 -13.79 2.54 -10.37
C VAL A 110 -13.34 3.78 -11.13
N ASP A 111 -14.06 4.17 -12.19
CA ASP A 111 -13.70 5.37 -12.98
C ASP A 111 -13.79 6.65 -12.14
N ASP A 112 -14.82 6.76 -11.30
CA ASP A 112 -14.94 7.87 -10.35
C ASP A 112 -13.80 7.88 -9.33
N ALA A 113 -13.40 6.69 -8.85
CA ALA A 113 -12.29 6.53 -7.92
C ALA A 113 -10.95 6.97 -8.54
N LYS A 114 -10.71 6.59 -9.79
CA LYS A 114 -9.53 7.02 -10.56
C LYS A 114 -9.53 8.53 -10.79
N ALA A 115 -10.67 9.10 -11.16
CA ALA A 115 -10.81 10.54 -11.35
C ALA A 115 -10.54 11.31 -10.05
N LEU A 116 -11.01 10.80 -8.90
CA LEU A 116 -10.72 11.38 -7.57
C LEU A 116 -9.22 11.33 -7.23
N ILE A 117 -8.55 10.21 -7.56
CA ILE A 117 -7.12 10.05 -7.34
C ILE A 117 -6.33 11.00 -8.26
N ALA A 118 -6.66 11.05 -9.55
CA ALA A 118 -5.97 11.89 -10.53
C ALA A 118 -6.16 13.40 -10.27
N ALA A 119 -7.30 13.80 -9.72
CA ALA A 119 -7.54 15.20 -9.31
C ALA A 119 -6.80 15.60 -8.02
N SER A 120 -6.24 14.63 -7.28
CA SER A 120 -5.51 14.87 -6.04
C SER A 120 -4.07 15.30 -6.32
N PRO A 121 -3.51 16.29 -5.59
CA PRO A 121 -2.10 16.64 -5.70
C PRO A 121 -1.16 15.61 -5.04
N LEU A 122 -1.70 14.50 -4.53
CA LEU A 122 -0.97 13.48 -3.79
C LEU A 122 -0.27 12.50 -4.73
N LYS A 123 0.81 11.88 -4.24
CA LYS A 123 1.63 10.91 -4.99
C LYS A 123 0.97 9.52 -5.04
N ILE A 124 -0.24 9.47 -5.58
CA ILE A 124 -1.06 8.26 -5.67
C ILE A 124 -1.24 7.90 -7.16
N LEU A 125 -0.77 6.72 -7.56
CA LEU A 125 -0.93 6.18 -8.90
C LEU A 125 -2.04 5.13 -8.90
N ALA A 126 -3.04 5.30 -9.77
CA ALA A 126 -4.07 4.29 -9.96
C ALA A 126 -3.69 3.33 -11.12
N CYS A 127 -3.76 2.03 -10.87
CA CYS A 127 -3.54 0.98 -11.87
C CYS A 127 -4.79 0.11 -12.01
N ASP A 128 -4.97 -0.50 -13.19
CA ASP A 128 -6.10 -1.38 -13.48
C ASP A 128 -5.82 -2.84 -13.13
N ASP A 129 -4.64 -3.29 -13.53
CA ASP A 129 -4.24 -4.68 -13.37
C ASP A 129 -3.21 -4.87 -12.26
N LEU A 130 -3.18 -6.09 -11.72
CA LEU A 130 -2.33 -6.42 -10.58
C LEU A 130 -0.85 -6.52 -10.99
N ASP A 131 -0.55 -6.92 -12.23
CA ASP A 131 0.82 -7.10 -12.73
C ASP A 131 1.49 -5.73 -12.96
N GLU A 132 0.78 -4.79 -13.56
CA GLU A 132 1.15 -3.39 -13.68
C GLU A 132 1.32 -2.76 -12.30
N ALA A 133 0.35 -2.91 -11.40
CA ALA A 133 0.44 -2.34 -10.06
C ALA A 133 1.70 -2.84 -9.31
N ALA A 134 2.00 -4.14 -9.44
CA ALA A 134 3.19 -4.76 -8.86
C ALA A 134 4.49 -4.24 -9.50
N LYS A 135 4.57 -4.19 -10.84
CA LYS A 135 5.73 -3.60 -11.54
C LYS A 135 5.97 -2.15 -11.15
N MET A 136 4.90 -1.36 -11.05
CA MET A 136 4.97 0.05 -10.73
C MET A 136 5.43 0.29 -9.28
N VAL A 137 4.87 -0.45 -8.31
CA VAL A 137 5.28 -0.28 -6.91
C VAL A 137 6.74 -0.70 -6.68
N VAL A 138 7.21 -1.76 -7.36
CA VAL A 138 8.61 -2.19 -7.28
C VAL A 138 9.54 -1.12 -7.83
N LYS A 139 9.28 -0.63 -9.05
CA LYS A 139 10.09 0.44 -9.66
C LYS A 139 10.13 1.69 -8.79
N LEU A 140 8.99 2.11 -8.23
CA LEU A 140 8.93 3.28 -7.36
C LEU A 140 9.72 3.05 -6.06
N SER A 141 9.64 1.85 -5.48
CA SER A 141 10.43 1.46 -4.31
C SER A 141 11.93 1.52 -4.58
N GLU A 142 12.38 1.04 -5.75
CA GLU A 142 13.79 1.08 -6.17
C GLU A 142 14.28 2.52 -6.36
N ILE A 143 13.48 3.36 -7.01
CA ILE A 143 13.80 4.79 -7.18
C ILE A 143 13.94 5.47 -5.80
N VAL A 144 13.05 5.18 -4.86
CA VAL A 144 13.14 5.70 -3.48
C VAL A 144 14.39 5.16 -2.76
N SER A 145 14.75 3.89 -2.96
CA SER A 145 15.99 3.31 -2.41
C SER A 145 17.22 4.05 -2.90
N LEU A 146 17.34 4.18 -4.22
CA LEU A 146 18.47 4.83 -4.87
C LEU A 146 18.58 6.31 -4.46
N ALA A 147 17.45 7.00 -4.34
CA ALA A 147 17.42 8.39 -3.87
C ALA A 147 17.91 8.51 -2.42
N LYS A 148 17.50 7.60 -1.53
CA LYS A 148 17.99 7.55 -0.14
C LYS A 148 19.50 7.27 -0.09
N GLU A 149 19.99 6.32 -0.88
CA GLU A 149 21.42 5.98 -0.97
C GLU A 149 22.26 7.15 -1.51
N ALA A 150 21.76 7.85 -2.52
CA ALA A 150 22.39 9.02 -3.10
C ALA A 150 22.19 10.31 -2.29
N GLN A 151 21.42 10.27 -1.19
CA GLN A 151 21.07 11.43 -0.35
C GLN A 151 20.43 12.57 -1.17
N VAL A 152 19.55 12.23 -2.11
CA VAL A 152 18.82 13.19 -2.95
C VAL A 152 17.33 13.13 -2.68
N ASP A 153 16.69 14.29 -2.66
CA ASP A 153 15.24 14.39 -2.59
C ASP A 153 14.62 14.16 -3.97
N ILE A 154 13.58 13.33 -4.02
CA ILE A 154 12.84 13.04 -5.25
C ILE A 154 11.38 13.47 -5.15
N THR A 155 10.91 14.07 -6.23
CA THR A 155 9.50 14.40 -6.42
C THR A 155 8.99 13.67 -7.65
N PHE A 156 7.99 12.81 -7.45
CA PHE A 156 7.33 12.11 -8.53
C PHE A 156 6.29 13.03 -9.18
N GLN A 157 6.30 13.10 -10.51
CA GLN A 157 5.19 13.62 -11.31
C GLN A 157 4.57 12.44 -12.03
N LEU A 158 3.30 12.16 -11.72
CA LEU A 158 2.56 11.04 -12.30
C LEU A 158 1.83 11.53 -13.56
N PRO A 159 1.74 10.71 -14.62
CA PRO A 159 0.92 11.04 -15.78
C PRO A 159 -0.54 11.12 -15.36
N ILE A 160 -1.24 12.14 -15.89
CA ILE A 160 -2.68 12.37 -15.70
C ILE A 160 -3.44 11.46 -16.66
#